data_AF-A0A195CPY4-F1
#
_entry.id   AF-A0A195CPY4-F1
#
_cell.length_a   1.000
_cell.length_b   1.000
_cell.length_c   1.000
_cell.angle_alpha   90.00
_cell.angle_beta   90.00
_cell.angle_gamma   90.00
#
_symmetry.space_group_name_H-M   'P 1'
#
loop_
_entity.id
_entity.type
_entity.pdbx_description
1 polymer ?
#
loop_
_entity_poly.entity_id
_entity_poly.type
_entity_poly.pdbx_seq_one_letter_code
_entity_poly.pdbx_strand_id
1 'polypeptide(L)'
;MEESEDSVDQETRERLIFKILMGLEEEIALLSDILMQFNDANQDLKNYLVNLENARSKISLKDEIMQELIKGTPYRPTLELLLQWAVEGYQFFHDMYLRISNCMKSIDYKTEESVYNLISSFKEEDRGRKNINSMCNLCLHLHPTKIIKTI
;
A
#
# COMPACT_ATOMS: atom_id res chain seq x y z
N MET A 1 -42.37 40.07 11.15
CA MET A 1 -41.16 39.73 11.93
C MET A 1 -40.84 38.23 11.87
N GLU A 2 -41.78 37.35 11.46
CA GLU A 2 -41.49 35.91 11.23
C GLU A 2 -40.63 35.64 9.97
N GLU A 3 -40.82 36.37 8.87
CA GLU A 3 -40.04 36.15 7.63
C GLU A 3 -38.53 36.36 7.79
N SER A 4 -38.10 37.22 8.72
CA SER A 4 -36.68 37.48 8.95
C SER A 4 -36.00 36.38 9.76
N GLU A 5 -36.69 35.74 10.69
CA GLU A 5 -36.12 34.66 11.52
C GLU A 5 -35.94 33.37 10.70
N ASP A 6 -36.94 33.03 9.87
CA ASP A 6 -36.91 31.85 9.00
C ASP A 6 -35.79 31.97 7.94
N SER A 7 -35.54 33.19 7.44
CA SER A 7 -34.44 33.46 6.51
C SER A 7 -33.04 33.35 7.13
N VAL A 8 -32.90 33.70 8.41
CA VAL A 8 -31.61 33.66 9.15
C VAL A 8 -31.25 32.22 9.53
N ASP A 9 -32.24 31.38 9.83
CA ASP A 9 -32.02 29.93 10.06
C ASP A 9 -31.56 29.22 8.78
N GLN A 10 -32.21 29.54 7.65
CA GLN A 10 -31.84 29.02 6.33
C GLN A 10 -30.40 29.42 5.93
N GLU A 11 -30.03 30.69 6.06
CA GLU A 11 -28.67 31.16 5.75
C GLU A 11 -27.61 30.46 6.61
N THR A 12 -27.90 30.26 7.90
CA THR A 12 -27.00 29.56 8.82
C THR A 12 -26.83 28.10 8.43
N ARG A 13 -27.92 27.43 8.07
CA ARG A 13 -27.92 26.04 7.59
C ARG A 13 -27.13 25.89 6.28
N GLU A 14 -27.34 26.79 5.32
CA GLU A 14 -26.61 26.77 4.04
C GLU A 14 -25.11 26.99 4.25
N ARG A 15 -24.72 27.91 5.14
CA ARG A 15 -23.31 28.11 5.52
C ARG A 15 -22.70 26.87 6.16
N LEU A 16 -23.45 26.16 7.00
CA LEU A 16 -22.97 24.91 7.61
C LEU A 16 -22.77 23.82 6.56
N ILE A 17 -23.73 23.63 5.65
CA ILE A 17 -23.64 22.68 4.54
C ILE A 17 -22.42 23.00 3.68
N PHE A 18 -22.21 24.26 3.32
CA PHE A 18 -21.07 24.69 2.53
C PHE A 18 -19.74 24.35 3.22
N LYS A 19 -19.60 24.63 4.53
CA LYS A 19 -18.39 24.30 5.29
C LYS A 19 -18.11 22.80 5.33
N ILE A 20 -19.16 21.98 5.48
CA ILE A 20 -19.02 20.52 5.47
C ILE A 20 -18.53 20.05 4.11
N LEU A 21 -19.12 20.55 3.02
CA LEU A 21 -18.72 20.19 1.66
C LEU A 21 -17.26 20.58 1.37
N MET A 22 -16.85 21.79 1.78
CA MET A 22 -15.46 22.23 1.66
C MET A 22 -14.50 21.31 2.42
N GLY A 23 -14.82 20.93 3.65
CA GLY A 23 -14.01 19.99 4.42
C GLY A 23 -13.91 18.61 3.75
N LEU A 24 -14.99 18.12 3.15
CA LEU A 24 -14.97 16.85 2.41
C LEU A 24 -14.06 16.94 1.17
N GLU A 25 -14.10 18.04 0.42
CA GLU A 25 -13.22 18.24 -0.74
C GLU A 25 -11.73 18.28 -0.32
N GLU A 26 -11.41 18.92 0.81
CA GLU A 26 -10.05 18.92 1.37
C GLU A 26 -9.57 17.51 1.72
N GLU A 27 -10.41 16.69 2.35
CA GLU A 27 -10.08 15.29 2.67
C GLU A 27 -9.91 14.42 1.42
N ILE A 28 -10.73 14.63 0.38
CA ILE A 28 -10.59 13.92 -0.90
C ILE A 28 -9.28 14.30 -1.61
N ALA A 29 -8.88 15.57 -1.54
CA ALA A 29 -7.60 16.02 -2.06
C ALA A 29 -6.43 15.33 -1.33
N LEU A 30 -6.48 15.29 0.01
CA LEU A 30 -5.46 14.60 0.82
C LEU A 30 -5.37 13.11 0.48
N LEU A 31 -6.50 12.42 0.34
CA LEU A 31 -6.53 11.02 -0.06
C LEU A 31 -5.96 10.80 -1.46
N SER A 32 -6.18 11.75 -2.38
CA SER A 32 -5.62 11.71 -3.73
C SER A 32 -4.09 11.85 -3.72
N ASP A 33 -3.56 12.75 -2.89
CA ASP A 33 -2.11 12.91 -2.71
C ASP A 33 -1.46 11.67 -2.11
N ILE A 34 -2.11 11.05 -1.11
CA ILE A 34 -1.66 9.79 -0.52
C ILE A 34 -1.67 8.67 -1.57
N LEU A 35 -2.72 8.59 -2.39
CA LEU A 35 -2.83 7.59 -3.45
C LEU A 35 -1.75 7.77 -4.54
N MET A 36 -1.39 9.02 -4.85
CA MET A 36 -0.27 9.32 -5.75
C MET A 36 1.06 8.81 -5.18
N GLN A 37 1.36 9.11 -3.91
CA GLN A 37 2.54 8.59 -3.23
C GLN A 37 2.56 7.06 -3.18
N PHE A 38 1.39 6.43 -2.96
CA PHE A 38 1.27 4.98 -2.99
C PHE A 38 1.56 4.41 -4.38
N ASN A 39 1.08 5.06 -5.46
CA ASN A 39 1.44 4.65 -6.81
C ASN A 39 2.94 4.72 -7.06
N ASP A 40 3.59 5.80 -6.65
CA ASP A 40 5.03 5.98 -6.83
C ASP A 40 5.82 4.87 -6.13
N ALA A 41 5.51 4.59 -4.86
CA ALA A 41 6.10 3.47 -4.12
C ALA A 41 5.83 2.10 -4.79
N ASN A 42 4.66 1.93 -5.40
CA ASN A 42 4.30 0.70 -6.11
C ASN A 42 5.06 0.55 -7.44
N GLN A 43 5.34 1.65 -8.15
CA GLN A 43 6.21 1.64 -9.33
C GLN A 43 7.66 1.31 -8.95
N ASP A 44 8.15 1.87 -7.84
CA ASP A 44 9.47 1.53 -7.32
C ASP A 44 9.57 0.03 -6.99
N LEU A 45 8.56 -0.52 -6.32
CA LEU A 45 8.48 -1.95 -6.02
C LEU A 45 8.51 -2.81 -7.28
N LYS A 46 7.77 -2.41 -8.32
CA LYS A 46 7.80 -3.06 -9.64
C LYS A 46 9.20 -3.02 -10.26
N ASN A 47 9.87 -1.88 -10.19
CA ASN A 47 11.24 -1.73 -10.71
C ASN A 47 12.23 -2.64 -9.97
N TYR A 48 12.11 -2.74 -8.65
CA TYR A 48 12.91 -3.69 -7.85
C TYR A 48 12.65 -5.14 -8.23
N LEU A 49 11.38 -5.52 -8.45
CA LEU A 49 11.01 -6.86 -8.90
C LEU A 49 11.63 -7.19 -10.27
N VAL A 50 11.51 -6.29 -11.25
CA VAL A 50 12.11 -6.46 -12.58
C VAL A 50 13.63 -6.62 -12.49
N ASN A 51 14.29 -5.83 -11.64
CA ASN A 51 15.73 -5.96 -11.41
C ASN A 51 16.10 -7.32 -10.79
N LEU A 52 15.28 -7.81 -9.86
CA LEU A 52 15.47 -9.12 -9.23
C LEU A 52 15.28 -10.27 -10.23
N GLU A 53 14.25 -10.21 -11.08
CA GLU A 53 14.01 -11.18 -12.16
C GLU A 53 15.17 -11.18 -13.17
N ASN A 54 15.66 -9.99 -13.54
CA ASN A 54 16.82 -9.82 -14.41
C ASN A 54 18.12 -10.33 -13.77
N ALA A 55 18.28 -10.20 -12.46
CA ALA A 55 19.43 -10.76 -11.75
C ALA A 55 19.32 -12.28 -11.69
N ARG A 56 18.12 -12.81 -11.43
CA ARG A 56 17.87 -14.25 -11.42
C ARG A 56 18.19 -14.91 -12.76
N SER A 57 17.75 -14.31 -13.87
CA SER A 57 17.91 -14.90 -15.21
C SER A 57 19.38 -15.09 -15.61
N LYS A 58 20.30 -14.34 -15.00
CA LYS A 58 21.75 -14.44 -15.21
C LYS A 58 22.41 -15.55 -14.39
N ILE A 59 21.71 -16.09 -13.38
CA ILE A 59 22.26 -17.13 -12.50
C ILE A 59 22.07 -18.52 -13.13
N SER A 60 23.17 -19.21 -13.40
CA SER A 60 23.14 -20.60 -13.82
C SER A 60 22.82 -21.52 -12.64
N LEU A 61 21.85 -22.42 -12.80
CA LEU A 61 21.52 -23.43 -11.79
C LEU A 61 22.67 -24.41 -11.48
N LYS A 62 23.66 -24.48 -12.38
CA LYS A 62 24.84 -25.35 -12.26
C LYS A 62 26.06 -24.63 -11.68
N ASP A 63 25.95 -23.33 -11.40
CA ASP A 63 27.04 -22.57 -10.81
C ASP A 63 27.27 -23.05 -9.38
N GLU A 64 28.45 -23.65 -9.13
CA GLU A 64 28.83 -24.20 -7.84
C GLU A 64 28.93 -23.12 -6.76
N ILE A 65 29.36 -21.90 -7.14
CA ILE A 65 29.52 -20.78 -6.21
C ILE A 65 28.15 -20.26 -5.75
N MET A 66 27.13 -20.38 -6.59
CA MET A 66 25.77 -19.91 -6.30
C MET A 66 24.89 -20.97 -5.64
N GLN A 67 25.39 -22.18 -5.37
CA GLN A 67 24.55 -23.28 -4.85
C GLN A 67 23.91 -22.97 -3.50
N GLU A 68 24.61 -22.26 -2.61
CA GLU A 68 24.05 -21.84 -1.32
C GLU A 68 22.87 -20.88 -1.49
N LEU A 69 22.94 -19.98 -2.48
CA LEU A 69 21.83 -19.07 -2.80
C LEU A 69 20.67 -19.84 -3.44
N ILE A 70 20.98 -20.73 -4.39
CA ILE A 70 19.97 -21.50 -5.13
C ILE A 70 19.20 -22.43 -4.19
N LYS A 71 19.92 -23.22 -3.38
CA LYS A 71 19.34 -24.21 -2.47
C LYS A 71 18.90 -23.61 -1.14
N GLY A 72 19.31 -22.38 -0.84
CA GLY A 72 19.12 -21.79 0.47
C GLY A 72 19.99 -22.45 1.54
N THR A 73 19.83 -21.98 2.76
CA THR A 73 20.45 -22.51 3.98
C THR A 73 19.38 -22.56 5.09
N PRO A 74 19.65 -23.16 6.26
CA PRO A 74 18.70 -23.14 7.38
C PRO A 74 18.26 -21.72 7.82
N TYR A 75 19.05 -20.70 7.49
CA TYR A 75 18.77 -19.30 7.83
C TYR A 75 18.43 -18.43 6.62
N ARG A 76 18.44 -19.01 5.41
CA ARG A 76 18.20 -18.28 4.15
C ARG A 76 17.27 -19.10 3.24
N PRO A 77 16.11 -18.56 2.86
CA PRO A 77 15.25 -19.18 1.86
C PRO A 77 15.98 -19.47 0.55
N THR A 78 15.46 -20.42 -0.23
CA THR A 78 15.91 -20.67 -1.60
C THR A 78 15.70 -19.41 -2.44
N LEU A 79 16.53 -19.25 -3.47
CA LEU A 79 16.36 -18.17 -4.45
C LEU A 79 14.96 -18.16 -5.06
N GLU A 80 14.40 -19.33 -5.35
CA GLU A 80 13.04 -19.47 -5.90
C GLU A 80 11.98 -18.96 -4.92
N LEU A 81 12.09 -19.28 -3.63
CA LEU A 81 11.14 -18.83 -2.63
C LEU A 81 11.22 -17.31 -2.40
N LEU A 82 12.42 -16.73 -2.48
CA LEU A 82 12.60 -15.27 -2.42
C LEU A 82 11.92 -14.57 -3.61
N LEU A 83 12.04 -15.14 -4.81
CA LEU A 83 11.37 -14.62 -6.00
C LEU A 83 9.86 -14.72 -5.87
N GLN A 84 9.36 -15.87 -5.42
CA GLN A 84 7.94 -16.05 -5.18
C GLN A 84 7.39 -15.00 -4.21
N TRP A 85 8.08 -14.78 -3.07
CA TRP A 85 7.66 -13.76 -2.11
C TRP A 85 7.70 -12.35 -2.69
N ALA A 86 8.71 -12.02 -3.50
CA ALA A 86 8.80 -10.71 -4.14
C ALA A 86 7.64 -10.46 -5.12
N VAL A 87 7.29 -11.47 -5.94
CA VAL A 87 6.15 -11.41 -6.86
C VAL A 87 4.84 -11.27 -6.09
N GLU A 88 4.61 -12.13 -5.09
CA GLU A 88 3.38 -12.11 -4.28
C GLU A 88 3.25 -10.81 -3.48
N GLY A 89 4.36 -10.25 -2.98
CA GLY A 89 4.40 -8.97 -2.29
C GLY A 89 4.04 -7.80 -3.21
N TYR A 90 4.60 -7.76 -4.43
CA TYR A 90 4.23 -6.75 -5.42
C TYR A 90 2.75 -6.85 -5.81
N GLN A 91 2.26 -8.05 -6.13
CA GLN A 91 0.86 -8.28 -6.49
C GLN A 91 -0.09 -7.79 -5.41
N PHE A 92 0.21 -8.08 -4.13
CA PHE A 92 -0.60 -7.61 -3.02
C PHE A 92 -0.77 -6.08 -2.99
N PHE A 93 0.34 -5.32 -3.07
CA PHE A 93 0.27 -3.86 -3.06
C PHE A 93 -0.35 -3.30 -4.35
N HIS A 94 -0.09 -3.95 -5.48
CA HIS A 94 -0.69 -3.55 -6.75
C HIS A 94 -2.20 -3.71 -6.77
N ASP A 95 -2.72 -4.85 -6.32
CA ASP A 95 -4.15 -5.11 -6.24
C ASP A 95 -4.83 -4.16 -5.25
N MET A 96 -4.19 -3.90 -4.11
CA MET A 96 -4.67 -2.91 -3.14
C MET A 96 -4.74 -1.51 -3.75
N TYR A 97 -3.69 -1.08 -4.44
CA TYR A 97 -3.68 0.21 -5.16
C TYR A 97 -4.81 0.31 -6.18
N LEU A 98 -5.01 -0.73 -7.02
CA LEU A 98 -6.05 -0.73 -8.04
C LEU A 98 -7.46 -0.62 -7.42
N ARG A 99 -7.73 -1.37 -6.35
CA ARG A 99 -9.02 -1.29 -5.64
C ARG A 99 -9.30 0.11 -5.10
N ILE A 100 -8.35 0.68 -4.36
CA ILE A 100 -8.50 2.02 -3.77
C ILE A 100 -8.63 3.07 -4.87
N SER A 101 -7.78 3.00 -5.91
CA SER A 101 -7.81 3.94 -7.04
C SER A 101 -9.14 3.92 -7.78
N ASN A 102 -9.72 2.74 -7.99
CA ASN A 102 -11.01 2.62 -8.64
C ASN A 102 -12.13 3.23 -7.78
N CYS A 103 -12.13 2.98 -6.46
CA CYS A 103 -13.10 3.61 -5.55
C CYS A 103 -12.93 5.14 -5.50
N MET A 104 -11.69 5.65 -5.47
CA MET A 104 -11.42 7.09 -5.49
C MET A 104 -11.90 7.78 -6.77
N LYS A 105 -11.82 7.11 -7.93
CA LYS A 105 -12.32 7.68 -9.20
C LYS A 105 -13.83 7.81 -9.27
N SER A 106 -14.55 6.96 -8.53
CA SER A 106 -16.02 6.90 -8.55
C SER A 106 -16.65 7.43 -7.28
N ILE A 107 -15.90 8.13 -6.42
CA ILE A 107 -16.42 8.54 -5.12
C ILE A 107 -17.51 9.61 -5.26
N ASP A 108 -18.67 9.32 -4.68
CA ASP A 108 -19.70 10.31 -4.38
C ASP A 108 -19.91 10.38 -2.88
N TYR A 109 -19.24 11.34 -2.23
CA TYR A 109 -19.32 11.53 -0.78
C TYR A 109 -20.70 11.95 -0.27
N LYS A 110 -21.67 12.24 -1.17
CA LYS A 110 -23.08 12.47 -0.79
C LYS A 110 -23.82 11.16 -0.54
N THR A 111 -23.25 10.03 -0.94
CA THR A 111 -23.83 8.70 -0.79
C THR A 111 -23.03 7.88 0.21
N GLU A 112 -23.70 7.37 1.24
CA GLU A 112 -23.08 6.52 2.27
C GLU A 112 -22.47 5.25 1.65
N GLU A 113 -23.11 4.67 0.64
CA GLU A 113 -22.62 3.50 -0.07
C GLU A 113 -21.25 3.75 -0.71
N SER A 114 -21.05 4.90 -1.37
CA SER A 114 -19.76 5.20 -1.99
C SER A 114 -18.66 5.38 -0.96
N VAL A 115 -18.96 6.01 0.19
CA VAL A 115 -18.02 6.16 1.30
C VAL A 115 -17.68 4.79 1.90
N TYR A 116 -18.69 3.93 2.09
CA TYR A 116 -18.50 2.57 2.58
C TYR A 116 -17.62 1.75 1.62
N ASN A 117 -17.86 1.85 0.32
CA ASN A 117 -17.07 1.16 -0.70
C ASN A 117 -15.60 1.60 -0.63
N LEU A 118 -15.34 2.90 -0.51
CA LEU A 118 -13.99 3.42 -0.30
C LEU A 118 -13.35 2.84 0.97
N ILE A 119 -14.03 2.91 2.13
CA ILE A 119 -13.52 2.34 3.40
C ILE A 119 -13.22 0.85 3.25
N SER A 120 -14.10 0.10 2.58
CA SER A 120 -13.93 -1.33 2.37
C SER A 120 -12.74 -1.67 1.47
N SER A 121 -12.37 -0.78 0.55
CA SER A 121 -11.24 -0.98 -0.37
C SER A 121 -9.88 -0.99 0.34
N PHE A 122 -9.79 -0.35 1.52
CA PHE A 122 -8.60 -0.37 2.38
C PHE A 122 -8.46 -1.65 3.21
N LYS A 123 -9.47 -2.53 3.23
CA LYS A 123 -9.37 -3.79 3.95
C LYS A 123 -8.33 -4.69 3.30
N GLU A 124 -7.42 -5.20 4.11
CA GLU A 124 -6.34 -6.06 3.67
C GLU A 124 -6.73 -7.53 3.77
N GLU A 125 -6.24 -8.34 2.83
CA GLU A 125 -6.35 -9.79 2.93
C GLU A 125 -5.21 -10.34 3.80
N ASP A 126 -5.54 -11.05 4.87
CA ASP A 126 -4.59 -11.66 5.82
C ASP A 126 -3.50 -12.51 5.14
N ARG A 127 -3.80 -13.06 3.96
CA ARG A 127 -2.87 -13.90 3.20
C ARG A 127 -1.70 -13.10 2.62
N GLY A 128 -1.95 -11.89 2.10
CA GLY A 128 -0.91 -11.08 1.48
C GLY A 128 0.14 -10.57 2.46
N ARG A 129 -0.27 -10.23 3.69
CA ARG A 129 0.64 -9.81 4.76
C ARG A 129 1.67 -10.86 5.16
N LYS A 130 1.33 -12.16 5.08
CA LYS A 130 2.21 -13.23 5.59
C LYS A 130 3.55 -13.27 4.85
N ASN A 131 3.53 -13.19 3.52
CA ASN A 131 4.75 -13.27 2.72
C ASN A 131 5.61 -12.01 2.84
N ILE A 132 4.97 -10.84 2.92
CA ILE A 132 5.65 -9.57 3.18
C ILE A 132 6.35 -9.62 4.55
N ASN A 133 5.67 -10.12 5.57
CA ASN A 133 6.27 -10.30 6.90
C ASN A 133 7.44 -11.29 6.87
N SER A 134 7.35 -12.37 6.09
CA SER A 134 8.46 -13.31 5.89
C SER A 134 9.68 -12.64 5.24
N MET A 135 9.49 -11.80 4.23
CA MET A 135 10.57 -11.02 3.63
C MET A 135 11.18 -10.00 4.60
N CYS A 136 10.34 -9.23 5.30
CA CYS A 136 10.80 -8.24 6.28
C CYS A 136 11.60 -8.88 7.42
N ASN A 137 11.11 -10.01 7.95
CA ASN A 137 11.81 -10.75 9.01
C ASN A 137 13.17 -11.27 8.52
N LEU A 138 13.26 -11.77 7.29
CA LEU A 138 14.54 -12.16 6.71
C LEU A 138 15.52 -10.98 6.64
N CYS A 139 15.07 -9.82 6.15
CA CYS A 139 15.91 -8.61 6.07
C CYS A 139 16.35 -8.10 7.45
N LEU A 140 15.49 -8.20 8.47
CA LEU A 140 15.82 -7.84 9.86
C LEU A 140 16.85 -8.81 10.47
N HIS A 141 16.76 -10.10 10.16
CA HIS A 141 17.71 -11.11 10.62
C HIS A 141 19.03 -11.12 9.83
N LEU A 142 19.09 -10.49 8.66
CA LEU A 142 20.31 -10.24 7.90
C LEU A 142 21.09 -8.99 8.41
N HIS A 143 20.51 -8.23 9.35
CA HIS A 143 21.15 -7.12 10.07
C HIS A 143 21.43 -7.39 11.57
N PRO A 144 22.08 -8.49 12.01
CA PRO A 144 22.49 -8.64 13.40
C PRO A 144 23.89 -8.05 13.63
N THR A 145 24.16 -6.82 13.18
CA THR A 145 25.44 -6.15 13.49
C THR A 145 25.26 -4.65 13.64
N LYS A 146 24.89 -4.24 14.86
CA LYS A 146 25.47 -3.12 15.63
C LYS A 146 24.56 -2.71 16.80
N ILE A 147 24.24 -3.64 17.71
CA ILE A 147 23.97 -3.27 19.11
C ILE A 147 24.62 -4.34 20.01
N ILE A 148 25.95 -4.41 19.98
CA ILE A 148 26.68 -4.89 21.14
C ILE A 148 26.90 -3.65 22.00
N LYS A 149 26.29 -3.67 23.18
CA LYS A 149 26.54 -2.77 24.30
C LYS A 149 28.04 -2.56 24.48
N THR A 150 28.47 -1.30 24.53
CA THR A 150 29.67 -0.92 25.25
C THR A 150 29.25 0.19 26.22
N ILE A 151 28.90 -0.24 27.43
CA ILE A 151 29.19 0.48 28.66
C ILE A 151 30.26 -0.36 29.35
#